data_AF-A0A7V6IUR9-F1
#
_entry.id   AF-A0A7V6IUR9-F1
#
_cell.length_a   1.000
_cell.length_b   1.000
_cell.length_c   1.000
_cell.angle_alpha   90.00
_cell.angle_beta   90.00
_cell.angle_gamma   90.00
#
_symmetry.space_group_name_H-M   'P 1'
#
loop_
_entity.id
_entity.type
_entity.pdbx_description
1 polymer ?
#
loop_
_entity_poly.entity_id
_entity_poly.type
_entity_poly.pdbx_seq_one_letter_code
_entity_poly.pdbx_strand_id
1 'polypeptide(L)'
;MVDINTQILKLNIDEAEEVINIYAERGYTDLILTIPVLQNGSLEGQELIDKFNYLKEKIKNINLYLGNEIYYYFKLIHHLKKGNIFSLNN
;
A
#
# COMPACT_ATOMS: atom_id res chain seq x y z
N MET A 1 12.33 10.10 -7.21
CA MET A 1 12.83 9.20 -6.14
C MET A 1 11.67 8.33 -5.67
N VAL A 2 11.92 7.06 -5.34
CA VAL A 2 10.86 6.10 -4.97
C VAL A 2 11.01 5.71 -3.50
N ASP A 3 9.90 5.62 -2.76
CA ASP A 3 9.87 5.08 -1.40
C ASP A 3 8.79 4.00 -1.23
N ILE A 4 9.02 3.08 -0.29
CA ILE A 4 8.10 2.01 0.09
C ILE A 4 7.68 2.22 1.54
N ASN A 5 6.38 2.45 1.78
CA ASN A 5 5.89 2.87 3.09
C ASN A 5 4.76 1.97 3.63
N THR A 6 4.94 1.48 4.86
CA THR A 6 4.01 0.56 5.53
C THR A 6 3.08 1.25 6.54
N GLN A 7 3.26 2.56 6.76
CA GLN A 7 2.61 3.30 7.86
C GLN A 7 1.55 4.28 7.37
N ILE A 8 1.72 4.90 6.20
CA ILE A 8 0.81 5.94 5.68
C ILE A 8 -0.65 5.47 5.62
N LEU A 9 -0.90 4.22 5.21
CA LEU A 9 -2.27 3.70 5.15
C LEU A 9 -2.89 3.48 6.53
N LYS A 10 -2.09 3.35 7.60
CA LYS A 10 -2.56 3.16 8.99
C LYS A 10 -2.90 4.47 9.71
N LEU A 11 -2.50 5.62 9.16
CA LEU A 11 -2.86 6.94 9.67
C LEU A 11 -4.36 7.20 9.46
N ASN A 12 -4.90 8.33 9.93
CA ASN A 12 -6.20 8.78 9.41
C ASN A 12 -6.05 9.33 7.96
N ILE A 13 -7.14 9.73 7.32
CA ILE A 13 -7.09 10.22 5.92
C ILE A 13 -6.31 11.53 5.83
N ASP A 14 -6.60 12.50 6.69
CA ASP A 14 -5.99 13.83 6.65
C ASP A 14 -4.48 13.78 6.88
N GLU A 15 -4.04 13.00 7.87
CA GLU A 15 -2.62 12.75 8.16
C GLU A 15 -1.91 12.04 7.00
N ALA A 16 -2.58 11.06 6.38
CA ALA A 16 -2.00 10.35 5.24
C ALA A 16 -1.77 11.31 4.06
N GLU A 17 -2.70 12.22 3.80
CA GLU A 17 -2.55 13.25 2.77
C GLU A 17 -1.40 14.21 3.08
N GLU A 18 -1.32 14.70 4.32
CA GLU A 18 -0.24 15.58 4.75
C GLU A 18 1.13 14.92 4.56
N VAL A 19 1.28 13.68 5.03
CA VAL A 19 2.54 12.93 4.89
C VAL A 19 2.88 12.72 3.42
N ILE A 20 1.93 12.32 2.58
CA ILE A 20 2.20 12.12 1.15
C ILE A 20 2.66 13.42 0.47
N ASN A 21 2.05 14.57 0.83
CA ASN A 21 2.48 15.87 0.30
C ASN A 21 3.90 16.25 0.75
N ILE A 22 4.27 15.94 2.00
CA ILE A 22 5.64 16.13 2.48
C ILE A 22 6.65 15.31 1.64
N TYR A 23 6.29 14.08 1.23
CA TYR A 23 7.14 13.29 0.32
C TYR A 23 7.27 13.97 -1.05
N ALA A 24 6.17 14.46 -1.62
CA ALA A 24 6.21 15.18 -2.89
C ALA A 24 7.11 16.44 -2.81
N GLU A 25 6.98 17.24 -1.74
CA GLU A 25 7.81 18.43 -1.50
C GLU A 25 9.30 18.10 -1.33
N ARG A 26 9.63 16.90 -0.83
CA ARG A 26 11.00 16.40 -0.70
C ARG A 26 11.56 15.80 -2.01
N GLY A 27 10.81 15.87 -3.11
CA GLY A 27 11.25 15.39 -4.43
C GLY A 27 11.03 13.90 -4.68
N TYR A 28 10.20 13.24 -3.88
CA TYR A 28 9.73 11.89 -4.22
C TYR A 28 8.72 11.98 -5.37
N THR A 29 8.84 11.05 -6.31
CA THR A 29 8.01 10.97 -7.52
C THR A 29 7.04 9.81 -7.44
N ASP A 30 7.36 8.79 -6.66
CA ASP A 30 6.62 7.54 -6.57
C ASP A 30 6.62 7.03 -5.13
N LEU A 31 5.45 6.61 -4.65
CA LEU A 31 5.25 5.98 -3.36
C LEU A 31 4.55 4.64 -3.53
N ILE A 32 5.13 3.59 -2.96
CA ILE A 32 4.52 2.26 -2.86
C ILE A 32 3.97 2.11 -1.45
N LEU A 33 2.66 2.18 -1.31
CA LEU A 33 1.98 2.02 -0.02
C LEU A 33 1.63 0.55 0.18
N THR A 34 2.17 -0.08 1.23
CA THR A 34 2.05 -1.53 1.41
C THR A 34 1.02 -1.93 2.45
N ILE A 35 0.22 -2.94 2.16
CA ILE A 35 -0.77 -3.53 3.08
C ILE A 35 -0.27 -4.91 3.55
N PRO A 36 -0.38 -5.25 4.85
CA PRO A 36 -0.01 -6.58 5.35
C PRO A 36 -1.01 -7.64 4.86
N VAL A 37 -0.51 -8.72 4.26
CA VAL A 37 -1.37 -9.78 3.68
C VAL A 37 -1.85 -10.80 4.72
N LEU A 38 -1.09 -11.03 5.79
CA LEU A 38 -1.30 -12.19 6.67
C LEU A 38 -1.09 -11.80 8.14
N GLN A 39 -2.12 -11.27 8.80
CA GLN A 39 -2.21 -11.42 10.25
C GLN A 39 -3.02 -12.67 10.62
N ASN A 40 -4.15 -12.96 9.99
CA ASN A 40 -5.02 -14.09 10.38
C ASN A 40 -5.63 -14.90 9.21
N GLY A 41 -5.20 -14.69 7.97
CA GLY A 41 -5.83 -15.31 6.79
C GLY A 41 -7.17 -14.69 6.40
N SER A 42 -7.64 -13.68 7.15
CA SER A 42 -8.73 -12.76 6.79
C SER A 42 -8.18 -11.62 5.93
N LEU A 43 -8.92 -11.27 4.88
CA LEU A 43 -8.72 -10.09 4.04
C LEU A 43 -9.17 -8.82 4.81
N GLU A 44 -8.53 -8.52 5.94
CA GLU A 44 -8.74 -7.27 6.71
C GLU A 44 -8.14 -6.03 6.00
N GLY A 45 -7.97 -6.09 4.68
CA GLY A 45 -7.33 -5.07 3.86
C GLY A 45 -8.30 -4.21 3.03
N GLN A 46 -9.60 -4.52 2.96
CA GLN A 46 -10.51 -3.80 2.07
C GLN A 46 -10.60 -2.30 2.43
N GLU A 47 -10.68 -1.97 3.72
CA GLU A 47 -10.68 -0.57 4.18
C GLU A 47 -9.40 0.17 3.77
N LEU A 48 -8.24 -0.49 3.87
CA LEU A 48 -6.95 0.08 3.46
C LEU A 48 -6.84 0.23 1.94
N ILE A 49 -7.45 -0.68 1.17
CA ILE A 49 -7.55 -0.61 -0.30
C ILE A 49 -8.45 0.56 -0.70
N ASP A 50 -9.61 0.70 -0.06
CA ASP A 50 -10.55 1.79 -0.34
C ASP A 50 -9.92 3.14 0.00
N LYS A 51 -9.22 3.22 1.14
CA LYS A 51 -8.42 4.39 1.52
C LYS A 51 -7.33 4.69 0.50
N PHE A 52 -6.60 3.68 0.03
CA PHE A 52 -5.60 3.86 -1.02
C PHE A 52 -6.21 4.42 -2.31
N ASN A 53 -7.35 3.88 -2.74
CA ASN A 53 -8.04 4.35 -3.95
C ASN A 53 -8.47 5.81 -3.81
N TYR A 54 -9.03 6.19 -2.65
CA TYR A 54 -9.37 7.59 -2.35
C TYR A 54 -8.14 8.51 -2.46
N LEU A 55 -7.04 8.14 -1.80
CA LEU A 55 -5.79 8.93 -1.84
C LEU A 55 -5.24 9.05 -3.26
N LYS A 56 -5.26 7.97 -4.05
CA LYS A 56 -4.80 7.95 -5.45
C LYS A 56 -5.67 8.80 -6.37
N GLU A 57 -6.97 8.87 -6.11
CA GLU A 57 -7.88 9.76 -6.83
C GLU A 57 -7.63 11.23 -6.49
N LYS A 58 -7.38 11.55 -5.23
CA LYS A 58 -7.22 12.92 -4.74
C LYS A 58 -5.83 13.51 -5.03
N ILE A 59 -4.77 12.73 -4.84
CA ILE A 59 -3.38 13.18 -4.91
C ILE A 59 -2.83 12.96 -6.32
N LYS A 60 -2.31 14.02 -6.95
CA LYS A 60 -1.83 14.00 -8.34
C LYS A 60 -0.39 14.50 -8.53
N ASN A 61 0.22 15.04 -7.49
CA ASN A 61 1.59 15.55 -7.49
C ASN A 61 2.65 14.46 -7.24
N ILE A 62 2.24 13.23 -6.93
CA ILE A 62 3.11 12.05 -6.75
C ILE A 62 2.37 10.78 -7.17
N ASN A 63 3.08 9.81 -7.76
CA ASN A 63 2.48 8.55 -8.19
C ASN A 63 2.29 7.61 -6.99
N LEU A 64 1.07 7.09 -6.82
CA LEU A 64 0.75 6.13 -5.76
C LEU A 64 0.54 4.73 -6.33
N TYR A 65 1.27 3.77 -5.77
CA TYR A 65 1.21 2.35 -6.08
C TYR A 65 0.81 1.57 -4.84
N LEU A 66 0.05 0.50 -5.03
CA LEU A 66 -0.32 -0.41 -3.97
C LEU A 66 0.67 -1.58 -3.95
N GLY A 67 1.21 -1.88 -2.78
CA GLY A 67 2.10 -3.01 -2.56
C GLY A 67 1.58 -3.94 -1.46
N ASN A 68 2.23 -5.10 -1.33
CA ASN A 68 1.97 -6.05 -0.26
C ASN A 68 3.17 -6.17 0.65
N GLU A 69 2.92 -6.09 1.96
CA GLU A 69 3.89 -6.48 2.98
C GLU A 69 3.67 -7.96 3.30
N ILE A 70 4.66 -8.78 2.94
CA ILE A 70 4.58 -10.24 3.05
C ILE A 70 5.60 -10.68 4.10
N TYR A 71 5.09 -11.15 5.23
CA TYR A 71 5.90 -11.86 6.21
C TYR A 71 6.21 -13.26 5.71
N TYR A 72 7.49 -13.63 5.69
CA TYR A 72 7.92 -14.94 5.22
C TYR A 72 7.33 -16.03 6.12
N TYR A 73 6.53 -16.92 5.52
CA TYR A 73 5.86 -18.02 6.21
C TYR A 73 5.81 -19.26 5.30
N PHE A 74 5.80 -20.45 5.89
CA PHE A 74 5.98 -21.71 5.15
C PHE A 74 4.89 -22.00 4.08
N LYS A 75 3.71 -21.35 4.14
CA LYS A 75 2.67 -21.45 3.10
C LYS A 75 2.69 -20.31 2.07
N LEU A 76 3.67 -19.41 2.07
CA LEU A 76 3.73 -18.27 1.14
C LEU A 76 3.59 -18.70 -0.33
N ILE A 77 4.34 -19.74 -0.74
CA ILE A 77 4.30 -20.28 -2.11
C ILE A 77 2.88 -20.74 -2.49
N HIS A 78 2.12 -21.30 -1.54
CA HIS A 78 0.74 -21.73 -1.78
C HIS A 78 -0.20 -20.54 -2.01
N HIS A 79 -0.04 -19.44 -1.25
CA HIS A 79 -0.85 -18.24 -1.43
C HIS A 79 -0.52 -17.47 -2.71
N LEU A 80 0.76 -17.41 -3.10
CA LEU A 80 1.18 -16.83 -4.39
C LEU A 80 0.57 -17.58 -5.57
N LYS A 81 0.64 -18.92 -5.56
CA LYS A 81 0.06 -19.77 -6.61
C LYS A 81 -1.47 -19.66 -6.73
N LYS A 82 -2.16 -19.27 -5.66
CA LYS A 82 -3.62 -19.07 -5.64
C LYS A 82 -4.08 -17.67 -6.05
N GLY A 83 -3.15 -16.73 -6.30
CA GLY A 83 -3.51 -15.33 -6.62
C GLY A 83 -4.06 -14.55 -5.42
N ASN A 84 -3.88 -15.06 -4.20
CA ASN A 84 -4.37 -14.43 -2.97
C ASN A 84 -3.48 -13.26 -2.52
N ILE A 85 -2.39 -12.99 -3.24
CA ILE A 85 -1.46 -11.89 -3.02
C ILE A 85 -1.53 -11.04 -4.29
N PHE A 86 -1.87 -9.76 -4.15
CA PHE A 86 -1.94 -8.86 -5.30
C PHE A 86 -0.53 -8.73 -5.92
N SER A 87 -0.40 -9.16 -7.15
CA SER A 87 0.80 -8.84 -7.95
C SER A 87 0.48 -7.62 -8.80
N LEU A 88 1.44 -6.72 -8.98
CA LEU A 88 1.33 -5.53 -9.84
C LEU A 88 1.00 -5.85 -11.32
N ASN A 89 0.86 -7.13 -11.70
CA ASN A 89 0.68 -7.61 -13.07
C ASN A 89 -0.74 -8.08 -13.41
N ASN A 90 -1.77 -7.78 -12.60
CA ASN A 90 -3.17 -8.05 -12.96
C ASN A 90 -3.99 -6.77 -13.02
#